data_AF-A0A2V9KYB1-F1
#
_entry.id   AF-A0A2V9KYB1-F1
#
_cell.length_a   1.000
_cell.length_b   1.000
_cell.length_c   1.000
_cell.angle_alpha   90.00
_cell.angle_beta   90.00
_cell.angle_gamma   90.00
#
_symmetry.space_group_name_H-M   'P 1'
#
loop_
_entity.id
_entity.type
_entity.pdbx_description
1 polymer ?
#
loop_
_entity_poly.entity_id
_entity_poly.type
_entity_poly.pdbx_seq_one_letter_code
_entity_poly.pdbx_strand_id
1 'polypeptide(L)'
;MAAALGRTTISFAAADPHSPSQYVQQWSFSIQKALPAKTVVEVGYQGSRGLHLQRAHLINNAPPGPGPIGPRRPFPKISFLPGTVFPADFSVVSTTFPVSGINLLENTARSWYEAGWVDTRRRFAHGLAFLVN
;
A
#
# COMPACT_ATOMS: atom_id res chain seq x y z
N MET A 1 32.85 18.83 11.11
CA MET A 1 32.79 18.86 9.63
C MET A 1 31.44 19.47 9.25
N ALA A 2 31.43 20.54 8.45
CA ALA A 2 30.18 21.09 7.89
C ALA A 2 29.62 20.13 6.83
N ALA A 3 28.30 20.00 6.73
CA ALA A 3 27.65 19.20 5.70
C ALA A 3 27.90 19.82 4.31
N ALA A 4 28.44 19.04 3.36
CA ALA A 4 28.73 19.50 2.01
C ALA A 4 27.81 18.83 0.99
N LEU A 5 27.11 19.65 0.20
CA LEU A 5 26.25 19.18 -0.90
C LEU A 5 27.12 18.60 -2.03
N GLY A 6 26.78 17.42 -2.54
CA GLY A 6 27.48 16.81 -3.67
C GLY A 6 28.19 15.48 -3.39
N ARG A 7 28.42 15.13 -2.12
CA ARG A 7 29.18 13.92 -1.72
C ARG A 7 28.32 12.80 -1.13
N THR A 8 27.26 13.17 -0.43
CA THR A 8 26.39 12.21 0.26
C THR A 8 25.43 11.56 -0.73
N THR A 9 25.30 10.24 -0.65
CA THR A 9 24.24 9.53 -1.38
C THR A 9 22.92 9.73 -0.66
N ILE A 10 21.90 10.20 -1.37
CA ILE A 10 20.57 10.44 -0.79
C ILE A 10 19.49 9.60 -1.48
N SER A 11 18.33 9.47 -0.84
CA SER A 11 17.15 8.79 -1.39
C SER A 11 16.01 9.78 -1.57
N PHE A 12 15.10 9.48 -2.49
CA PHE A 12 13.93 10.32 -2.75
C PHE A 12 12.63 9.52 -2.62
N ALA A 13 11.57 10.23 -2.27
CA ALA A 13 10.20 9.84 -2.55
C ALA A 13 9.60 10.86 -3.51
N ALA A 14 9.03 10.38 -4.61
CA ALA A 14 8.27 11.18 -5.57
C ALA A 14 6.79 10.80 -5.43
N ALA A 15 5.90 11.78 -5.53
CA ALA A 15 4.46 11.55 -5.54
C ALA A 15 3.88 12.06 -6.86
N ASP A 16 2.90 11.33 -7.42
CA ASP A 16 2.16 11.80 -8.58
C ASP A 16 1.13 12.87 -8.17
N PRO A 17 1.26 14.13 -8.66
CA PRO A 17 0.34 15.21 -8.32
C PRO A 17 -1.09 14.99 -8.86
N HIS A 18 -1.29 14.07 -9.81
CA HIS A 18 -2.60 13.73 -10.38
C HIS A 18 -3.13 12.39 -9.86
N SER A 19 -2.64 11.93 -8.70
CA SER A 19 -3.08 10.67 -8.10
C SER A 19 -4.60 10.67 -7.84
N PRO A 20 -5.35 9.68 -8.34
CA PRO A 20 -6.78 9.60 -8.08
C PRO A 20 -7.08 9.33 -6.60
N SER A 21 -8.26 9.76 -6.15
CA SER A 21 -8.71 9.51 -4.77
C SER A 21 -8.89 8.01 -4.51
N GLN A 22 -8.45 7.58 -3.33
CA GLN A 22 -8.63 6.20 -2.86
C GLN A 22 -10.07 5.98 -2.42
N TYR A 23 -10.65 4.83 -2.76
CA TYR A 23 -11.99 4.47 -2.29
C TYR A 23 -12.17 2.95 -2.22
N VAL A 24 -13.19 2.53 -1.46
CA VAL A 24 -13.58 1.13 -1.32
C VAL A 24 -15.04 0.98 -1.71
N GLN A 25 -15.32 0.00 -2.55
CA GLN A 25 -16.67 -0.45 -2.88
C GLN A 25 -16.97 -1.69 -2.04
N GLN A 26 -18.14 -1.75 -1.41
CA GLN A 26 -18.54 -2.89 -0.58
C GLN A 26 -19.94 -3.32 -0.98
N TRP A 27 -20.18 -4.63 -1.01
CA TRP A 27 -21.49 -5.21 -1.25
C TRP A 27 -21.70 -6.43 -0.36
N SER A 28 -22.95 -6.65 0.01
CA SER A 28 -23.35 -7.82 0.80
C SER A 28 -24.69 -8.33 0.33
N PHE A 29 -24.82 -9.65 0.27
CA PHE A 29 -26.06 -10.33 -0.09
C PHE A 29 -26.33 -11.41 0.94
N SER A 30 -27.56 -11.50 1.46
CA SER A 30 -27.96 -12.65 2.26
C SER A 30 -29.37 -13.09 1.93
N ILE A 31 -29.61 -14.39 2.07
CA ILE A 31 -30.91 -15.01 1.94
C ILE A 31 -31.15 -15.83 3.20
N GLN A 32 -32.27 -15.54 3.86
CA GLN A 32 -32.72 -16.24 5.05
C GLN A 32 -33.97 -17.04 4.75
N LYS A 33 -34.05 -18.27 5.25
CA LYS A 33 -35.24 -19.11 5.14
C LYS A 33 -35.56 -19.76 6.49
N ALA A 34 -36.84 -19.67 6.88
CA ALA A 34 -37.38 -20.48 7.96
C ALA A 34 -37.62 -21.92 7.46
N LEU A 35 -37.12 -22.88 8.22
CA LEU A 35 -37.27 -24.31 7.98
C LEU A 35 -38.16 -24.94 9.07
N PRO A 36 -38.67 -26.16 8.85
CA PRO A 36 -39.35 -26.92 9.88
C PRO A 36 -38.51 -27.11 11.16
N ALA A 37 -39.16 -27.57 12.23
CA ALA A 37 -38.53 -27.82 13.53
C ALA A 37 -37.92 -26.58 14.20
N LYS A 38 -38.53 -25.40 13.99
CA LYS A 38 -38.11 -24.12 14.59
C LYS A 38 -36.67 -23.76 14.23
N THR A 39 -36.26 -24.05 12.99
CA THR A 39 -34.91 -23.79 12.47
C THR A 39 -34.95 -22.64 11.47
N VAL A 40 -33.93 -21.79 11.50
CA VAL A 40 -33.70 -20.72 10.55
C VAL A 40 -32.30 -20.92 10.00
N VAL A 41 -32.16 -20.87 8.68
CA VAL A 41 -30.87 -20.88 8.01
C VAL A 41 -30.73 -19.56 7.25
N GLU A 42 -29.56 -18.95 7.38
CA GLU A 42 -29.16 -17.80 6.59
C GLU A 42 -27.85 -18.12 5.87
N VAL A 43 -27.81 -17.80 4.58
CA VAL A 43 -26.59 -17.87 3.78
C VAL A 43 -26.29 -16.47 3.30
N GLY A 44 -25.07 -16.01 3.54
CA GLY A 44 -24.64 -14.67 3.20
C GLY A 44 -23.31 -14.62 2.46
N TYR A 45 -23.08 -13.49 1.82
CA TYR A 45 -21.88 -13.14 1.10
C TYR A 45 -21.53 -11.68 1.36
N GLN A 46 -20.24 -11.40 1.53
CA GLN A 46 -19.69 -10.06 1.65
C GLN A 46 -18.49 -9.91 0.73
N GLY A 47 -18.55 -8.90 -0.13
CA GLY A 47 -17.47 -8.51 -1.01
C GLY A 47 -16.99 -7.08 -0.73
N SER A 48 -15.70 -6.83 -0.93
CA SER A 48 -15.15 -5.49 -0.96
C SER A 48 -14.03 -5.36 -1.97
N ARG A 49 -13.94 -4.17 -2.58
CA ARG A 49 -12.94 -3.84 -3.58
C ARG A 49 -12.33 -2.48 -3.28
N GLY A 50 -11.05 -2.47 -2.91
CA GLY A 50 -10.25 -1.25 -2.77
C GLY A 50 -9.66 -0.85 -4.12
N LEU A 51 -9.85 0.42 -4.50
CA LEU A 51 -9.37 1.00 -5.74
C LEU A 51 -8.52 2.23 -5.45
N HIS A 52 -7.54 2.47 -6.32
CA HIS A 52 -6.58 3.56 -6.22
C HIS A 52 -5.80 3.58 -4.89
N LEU A 53 -5.53 2.41 -4.31
CA LEU A 53 -4.76 2.33 -3.08
C LEU A 53 -3.32 2.78 -3.32
N GLN A 54 -2.73 3.44 -2.33
CA GLN A 54 -1.35 3.92 -2.41
C GLN A 54 -0.40 2.74 -2.32
N ARG A 55 0.63 2.75 -3.17
CA ARG A 55 1.81 1.90 -3.03
C ARG A 55 3.08 2.73 -3.19
N ALA A 56 4.15 2.24 -2.58
CA ALA A 56 5.49 2.74 -2.81
C ALA A 56 6.21 1.79 -3.78
N HIS A 57 6.48 2.26 -5.00
CA HIS A 57 7.20 1.51 -6.00
C HIS A 57 8.66 1.98 -6.05
N LEU A 58 9.59 1.08 -5.72
CA LEU A 58 11.03 1.37 -5.80
C LEU A 58 11.50 1.37 -7.25
N ILE A 59 11.43 2.53 -7.92
CA ILE A 59 11.75 2.67 -9.34
C ILE A 59 13.25 2.70 -9.65
N ASN A 60 14.09 2.94 -8.64
CA ASN A 60 15.54 3.04 -8.81
C ASN A 60 16.30 1.82 -8.29
N ASN A 61 15.71 0.64 -8.40
CA ASN A 61 16.38 -0.59 -8.02
C ASN A 61 17.40 -1.02 -9.09
N ALA A 62 18.58 -1.48 -8.68
CA ALA A 62 19.56 -1.98 -9.63
C ALA A 62 19.13 -3.37 -10.14
N PRO A 63 19.14 -3.62 -11.47
CA PRO A 63 18.88 -4.95 -12.01
C PRO A 63 19.97 -5.92 -11.53
N PRO A 64 19.65 -7.20 -11.29
CA PRO A 64 20.64 -8.20 -10.88
C PRO A 64 21.84 -8.23 -11.84
N GLY A 65 23.06 -8.31 -11.29
CA GLY A 65 24.27 -8.33 -12.09
C GLY A 65 25.53 -8.11 -11.25
N PRO A 66 26.72 -8.41 -11.81
CA PRO A 66 27.98 -8.24 -11.12
C PRO A 66 28.31 -6.77 -10.88
N GLY A 67 29.21 -6.52 -9.93
CA GLY A 67 29.73 -5.19 -9.62
C GLY A 67 28.82 -4.32 -8.72
N PRO A 68 29.28 -3.08 -8.43
CA PRO A 68 28.62 -2.20 -7.47
C PRO A 68 27.16 -1.86 -7.84
N ILE A 69 26.30 -1.73 -6.84
CA ILE A 69 24.87 -1.45 -7.02
C ILE A 69 24.63 -0.06 -7.63
N GLY A 70 25.35 0.96 -7.17
CA GLY A 70 25.11 2.37 -7.52
C GLY A 70 25.06 2.64 -9.03
N PRO A 71 26.12 2.32 -9.79
CA PRO A 71 26.17 2.55 -11.24
C PRO A 71 25.15 1.74 -12.05
N ARG A 72 24.62 0.64 -11.50
CA ARG A 72 23.62 -0.20 -12.18
C ARG A 72 22.20 0.33 -12.05
N ARG A 73 21.95 1.28 -11.15
CA ARG A 73 20.63 1.87 -10.98
C ARG A 73 20.20 2.65 -12.23
N PRO A 74 18.92 2.62 -12.63
CA PRO A 74 18.41 3.42 -13.76
C PRO A 74 18.68 4.92 -13.64
N PHE A 75 18.60 5.45 -12.42
CA PHE A 75 18.85 6.86 -12.08
C PHE A 75 19.97 6.95 -11.04
N PRO A 76 21.25 6.83 -11.45
CA PRO A 76 22.37 6.74 -10.50
C PRO A 76 22.73 8.08 -9.87
N LYS A 77 22.33 9.21 -10.48
CA LYS A 77 22.60 10.58 -10.04
C LYS A 77 21.39 11.47 -10.34
N ILE A 78 21.26 12.57 -9.59
CA ILE A 78 20.32 13.66 -9.86
C ILE A 78 21.05 15.00 -9.73
N SER A 79 20.52 16.03 -10.36
CA SER A 79 21.06 17.38 -10.34
C SER A 79 19.99 18.39 -9.98
N PHE A 80 20.37 19.44 -9.26
CA PHE A 80 19.51 20.62 -9.12
C PHE A 80 19.27 21.29 -10.48
N LEU A 81 18.13 21.95 -10.63
CA LEU A 81 17.80 22.70 -11.84
C LEU A 81 18.76 23.89 -12.05
N PRO A 82 19.04 24.28 -13.30
CA PRO A 82 19.78 25.50 -13.58
C PRO A 82 19.15 26.71 -12.88
N GLY A 83 19.98 27.56 -12.26
CA GLY A 83 19.51 28.75 -11.53
C GLY A 83 19.08 28.52 -10.08
N THR A 84 19.22 27.30 -9.55
CA THR A 84 19.01 27.04 -8.11
C THR A 84 20.00 27.88 -7.28
N VAL A 85 19.48 28.74 -6.41
CA VAL A 85 20.28 29.58 -5.50
C VAL A 85 20.46 28.86 -4.17
N PHE A 86 21.71 28.70 -3.73
CA PHE A 86 22.04 28.12 -2.44
C PHE A 86 22.38 29.23 -1.42
N PRO A 87 21.99 29.12 -0.15
CA PRO A 87 22.41 30.07 0.87
C PRO A 87 23.93 30.07 1.02
N ALA A 88 24.52 31.23 1.30
CA ALA A 88 25.98 31.43 1.36
C ALA A 88 26.67 30.54 2.40
N ASP A 89 25.93 30.07 3.40
CA ASP A 89 26.44 29.23 4.49
C ASP A 89 26.62 27.75 4.11
N PHE A 90 26.18 27.34 2.91
CA PHE A 90 26.32 25.95 2.43
C PHE A 90 27.54 25.78 1.52
N SER A 91 28.44 24.86 1.87
CA SER A 91 29.50 24.44 0.97
C SER A 91 28.94 23.52 -0.13
N VAL A 92 28.80 24.04 -1.35
CA VAL A 92 28.38 23.28 -2.52
C VAL A 92 29.59 22.74 -3.26
N VAL A 93 29.82 21.42 -3.18
CA VAL A 93 30.92 20.74 -3.89
C VAL A 93 30.46 20.30 -5.29
N SER A 94 29.21 19.87 -5.42
CA SER A 94 28.59 19.53 -6.69
C SER A 94 27.07 19.64 -6.56
N THR A 95 26.42 20.20 -7.59
CA THR A 95 24.97 20.18 -7.72
C THR A 95 24.44 18.86 -8.26
N THR A 96 25.34 17.98 -8.73
CA THR A 96 25.04 16.60 -9.16
C THR A 96 25.60 15.61 -8.15
N PHE A 97 24.75 14.75 -7.60
CA PHE A 97 25.12 13.84 -6.52
C PHE A 97 24.50 12.45 -6.70
N PRO A 98 25.11 11.40 -6.11
CA PRO A 98 24.61 10.04 -6.25
C PRO A 98 23.27 9.84 -5.55
N VAL A 99 22.42 9.00 -6.15
CA VAL A 99 21.09 8.67 -5.62
C VAL A 99 20.98 7.17 -5.35
N SER A 100 20.33 6.86 -4.22
CA SER A 100 20.00 5.50 -3.81
C SER A 100 18.58 5.12 -4.23
N GLY A 101 17.73 4.71 -3.29
CA GLY A 101 16.34 4.40 -3.60
C GLY A 101 15.58 5.64 -4.03
N ILE A 102 14.75 5.48 -5.06
CA ILE A 102 13.68 6.43 -5.41
C ILE A 102 12.38 5.66 -5.30
N ASN A 103 11.54 6.04 -4.35
CA ASN A 103 10.19 5.49 -4.22
C ASN A 103 9.22 6.40 -4.98
N LEU A 104 8.48 5.83 -5.92
CA LEU A 104 7.32 6.46 -6.53
C LEU A 104 6.08 6.10 -5.72
N LEU A 105 5.48 7.09 -5.07
CA LEU A 105 4.21 7.00 -4.36
C LEU A 105 3.10 7.16 -5.39
N GLU A 106 2.36 6.08 -5.63
CA GLU A 106 1.34 6.01 -6.68
C GLU A 106 0.05 5.36 -6.15
N ASN A 107 -1.09 5.86 -6.62
CA ASN A 107 -2.43 5.37 -6.24
C ASN A 107 -2.94 4.33 -7.25
N THR A 108 -2.15 3.28 -7.48
CA THR A 108 -2.44 2.25 -8.50
C THR A 108 -2.77 0.88 -7.91
N ALA A 109 -2.56 0.66 -6.62
CA ALA A 109 -2.85 -0.62 -5.98
C ALA A 109 -4.35 -0.89 -5.85
N ARG A 110 -4.70 -2.17 -5.79
CA ARG A 110 -6.08 -2.66 -5.67
C ARG A 110 -6.12 -3.78 -4.65
N SER A 111 -7.23 -3.88 -3.94
CA SER A 111 -7.52 -5.00 -3.03
C SER A 111 -8.89 -5.58 -3.33
N TRP A 112 -9.05 -6.86 -2.98
CA TRP A 112 -10.31 -7.57 -3.00
C TRP A 112 -10.47 -8.36 -1.70
N TYR A 113 -11.70 -8.52 -1.26
CA TYR A 113 -12.07 -9.46 -0.21
C TYR A 113 -13.42 -10.03 -0.58
N GLU A 114 -13.56 -11.34 -0.48
CA GLU A 114 -14.77 -12.07 -0.82
C GLU A 114 -14.95 -13.17 0.23
N ALA A 115 -16.08 -13.16 0.93
CA ALA A 115 -16.37 -14.16 1.95
C ALA A 115 -17.84 -14.56 1.92
N GLY A 116 -18.07 -15.87 1.97
CA GLY A 116 -19.38 -16.46 2.23
C GLY A 116 -19.49 -16.92 3.68
N TRP A 117 -20.71 -16.89 4.22
CA TRP A 117 -21.00 -17.42 5.55
C TRP A 117 -22.36 -18.12 5.57
N VAL A 118 -22.51 -19.02 6.54
CA VAL A 118 -23.76 -19.75 6.80
C VAL A 118 -24.03 -19.68 8.30
N ASP A 119 -25.21 -19.19 8.66
CA ASP A 119 -25.72 -19.17 10.02
C ASP A 119 -26.91 -20.14 10.13
N THR A 120 -26.93 -20.96 11.18
CA THR A 120 -28.04 -21.87 11.45
C THR A 120 -28.49 -21.70 12.90
N ARG A 121 -29.73 -21.28 13.09
CA ARG A 121 -30.34 -21.05 14.40
C ARG A 121 -31.52 -21.99 14.59
N ARG A 122 -31.50 -22.82 15.64
CA ARG A 122 -32.62 -23.70 16.01
C ARG A 122 -33.11 -23.38 17.42
N ARG A 123 -34.40 -23.08 17.56
CA ARG A 123 -35.02 -22.85 18.88
C ARG A 123 -35.41 -24.19 19.50
N PHE A 124 -34.71 -24.57 20.57
CA PHE A 124 -35.04 -25.76 21.34
C PHE A 124 -36.37 -25.57 22.07
N ALA A 125 -37.27 -26.54 21.94
CA ALA A 125 -38.59 -26.54 22.59
C ALA A 125 -38.65 -27.49 23.79
N HIS A 126 -37.78 -28.51 23.79
CA HIS A 126 -37.61 -29.49 24.85
C HIS A 126 -36.11 -29.81 24.89
N GLY A 127 -35.36 -29.33 25.90
CA GLY A 127 -33.94 -29.65 26.02
C GLY A 127 -33.13 -28.70 26.91
N LEU A 128 -32.61 -29.29 27.97
CA LEU A 128 -31.65 -28.81 28.98
C LEU A 128 -30.66 -27.73 28.51
N ALA A 129 -30.55 -26.66 29.30
CA ALA A 129 -29.41 -25.75 29.28
C ALA A 129 -28.38 -26.23 30.31
N PHE A 130 -27.13 -26.40 29.90
CA PHE A 130 -26.03 -26.68 30.81
C PHE A 130 -25.02 -25.54 30.71
N LEU A 131 -24.76 -24.89 31.84
CA LEU A 131 -23.79 -23.81 31.98
C LEU A 131 -22.62 -24.38 32.78
N VAL A 132 -21.43 -24.40 32.19
CA VAL A 132 -20.18 -24.69 32.89
C VAL A 132 -19.33 -23.42 32.80
N ASN A 133 -19.00 -22.88 33.96
CA ASN A 133 -18.06 -21.76 34.12
C ASN A 133 -16.62 -22.26 33.95
#